data_AF-A0A656JVZ0-F1
#
_entry.id   AF-A0A656JVZ0-F1
#
_cell.length_a   1.000
_cell.length_b   1.000
_cell.length_c   1.000
_cell.angle_alpha   90.00
_cell.angle_beta   90.00
_cell.angle_gamma   90.00
#
_symmetry.space_group_name_H-M   'P 1'
#
loop_
_entity.id
_entity.type
_entity.pdbx_description
1 polymer ?
#
loop_
_entity_poly.entity_id
_entity_poly.type
_entity_poly.pdbx_seq_one_letter_code
_entity_poly.pdbx_strand_id
1 'polypeptide(L)'
;TIVWVIGNRGQGSLNPLRIVLAGAAITALFTAFSQALLVVNQDGLDTVLFWLAGSLSERDLLTAAPLLMCVLLALGGSLVLAGQVNVLNTGEAIATALGQRTGLIRLLMSLVIIVLAGSAVALAGSIGFIGLLVPHMVRKTLSIDHRWLLPGCAVLGATLLLLADTL
;
A
#
# COMPACT_ATOMS: atom_id res chain seq x y z
N THR A 1 6.35 7.38 5.55
CA THR A 1 6.59 8.17 6.78
C THR A 1 6.98 9.62 6.50
N ILE A 2 7.90 9.90 5.56
CA ILE A 2 8.31 11.29 5.21
C ILE A 2 7.11 12.16 4.77
N VAL A 3 6.24 11.63 3.90
CA VAL A 3 5.01 12.32 3.46
C VAL A 3 4.13 12.71 4.65
N TRP A 4 4.00 11.81 5.64
CA TRP A 4 3.18 12.04 6.82
C TRP A 4 3.79 13.15 7.71
N VAL A 5 5.11 13.16 7.88
CA VAL A 5 5.83 14.21 8.62
C VAL A 5 5.69 15.57 7.94
N ILE A 6 5.80 15.63 6.61
CA ILE A 6 5.65 16.87 5.83
C ILE A 6 4.20 17.36 5.84
N GLY A 7 3.24 16.44 5.68
CA GLY A 7 1.81 16.75 5.71
C GLY A 7 1.30 17.19 7.09
N ASN A 8 1.95 16.75 8.16
CA ASN A 8 1.61 17.09 9.55
C ASN A 8 2.36 18.34 10.09
N ARG A 9 3.27 18.93 9.32
CA ARG A 9 4.09 20.10 9.73
C ARG A 9 3.39 21.47 9.58
N GLY A 10 2.05 21.50 9.62
CA GLY A 10 1.27 22.74 9.58
C GLY A 10 0.34 22.87 10.78
N GLN A 11 0.13 24.10 11.28
CA GLN A 11 -0.85 24.38 12.33
C GLN A 11 -2.26 24.05 11.82
N GLY A 12 -2.92 23.03 12.39
CA GLY A 12 -4.30 22.64 12.08
C GLY A 12 -4.48 21.12 11.84
N SER A 13 -5.74 20.67 11.81
CA SER A 13 -6.09 19.26 11.56
C SER A 13 -5.51 18.75 10.24
N LEU A 14 -5.20 17.46 10.17
CA LEU A 14 -4.62 16.78 9.01
C LEU A 14 -5.44 17.02 7.73
N ASN A 15 -5.07 18.01 6.91
CA ASN A 15 -5.74 18.27 5.65
C ASN A 15 -5.35 17.18 4.61
N PRO A 16 -6.30 16.36 4.13
CA PRO A 16 -6.03 15.28 3.18
C PRO A 16 -5.33 15.76 1.91
N LEU A 17 -5.66 16.96 1.43
CA LEU A 17 -5.06 17.54 0.22
C LEU A 17 -3.55 17.76 0.37
N ARG A 18 -3.08 18.18 1.55
CA ARG A 18 -1.64 18.38 1.80
C ARG A 18 -0.87 17.07 1.73
N ILE A 19 -1.46 15.99 2.24
CA ILE A 19 -0.85 14.66 2.22
C ILE A 19 -0.75 14.13 0.78
N VAL A 20 -1.80 14.33 -0.03
CA VAL A 20 -1.81 13.94 -1.45
C VAL A 20 -0.76 14.73 -2.24
N LEU A 21 -0.70 16.05 -2.08
CA LEU A 21 0.29 16.89 -2.77
C LEU A 21 1.73 16.57 -2.34
N ALA A 22 1.98 16.36 -1.05
CA ALA A 22 3.28 15.95 -0.56
C ALA A 22 3.69 14.57 -1.12
N GLY A 23 2.75 13.64 -1.23
CA GLY A 23 2.95 12.34 -1.87
C GLY A 23 3.31 12.47 -3.36
N ALA A 24 2.56 13.29 -4.10
CA ALA A 24 2.82 13.55 -5.52
C ALA A 24 4.20 14.18 -5.76
N ALA A 25 4.58 15.17 -4.95
CA ALA A 25 5.90 15.81 -5.03
C ALA A 25 7.04 14.83 -4.75
N ILE A 26 6.90 13.99 -3.72
CA ILE A 26 7.90 12.97 -3.40
C ILE A 26 7.99 11.92 -4.51
N THR A 27 6.85 11.49 -5.05
CA THR A 27 6.83 10.53 -6.17
C THR A 27 7.57 11.10 -7.37
N ALA A 28 7.28 12.34 -7.77
CA ALA A 28 7.96 13.01 -8.88
C ALA A 28 9.47 13.14 -8.66
N LEU A 29 9.91 13.46 -7.43
CA LEU A 29 11.33 13.54 -7.07
C LEU A 29 12.03 12.20 -7.26
N PHE A 30 11.46 11.11 -6.73
CA PHE A 30 12.05 9.77 -6.86
C PHE A 30 12.04 9.29 -8.32
N THR A 31 10.97 9.56 -9.08
CA THR A 31 10.92 9.24 -10.51
C THR A 31 12.01 9.96 -11.30
N ALA A 32 12.16 11.28 -11.09
CA ALA A 32 13.20 12.06 -11.76
C ALA A 32 14.61 11.59 -11.38
N PHE A 33 14.82 11.22 -10.12
CA PHE A 33 16.10 10.66 -9.65
C PHE A 33 16.41 9.30 -10.28
N SER A 34 15.43 8.39 -10.33
CA SER A 34 15.57 7.09 -11.02
C SER A 34 15.87 7.26 -12.51
N GLN A 35 15.19 8.20 -13.18
CA GLN A 35 15.46 8.53 -14.58
C GLN A 35 16.87 9.09 -14.80
N ALA A 36 17.33 9.99 -13.93
CA ALA A 36 18.70 10.52 -13.98
C ALA A 36 19.74 9.40 -13.83
N LEU A 37 19.50 8.44 -12.94
CA LEU A 37 20.39 7.29 -12.73
C LEU A 37 20.46 6.36 -13.95
N LEU A 38 19.33 6.14 -14.61
CA LEU A 38 19.23 5.35 -15.85
C LEU A 38 19.99 5.99 -17.02
N VAL A 39 19.96 7.32 -17.13
CA VAL A 39 20.71 8.04 -18.18
C VAL A 39 22.22 7.91 -17.99
N VAL A 40 22.69 7.81 -16.74
CA VAL A 40 24.12 7.68 -16.42
C VAL A 40 24.63 6.24 -16.60
N ASN A 41 23.80 5.22 -16.31
CA ASN A 41 24.17 3.80 -16.42
C ASN A 41 23.27 3.08 -17.44
N GLN A 42 23.71 3.06 -18.71
CA GLN A 42 22.95 2.45 -19.80
C GLN A 42 22.93 0.91 -19.76
N ASP A 43 23.91 0.26 -19.15
CA ASP A 43 24.02 -1.22 -19.11
C ASP A 43 22.96 -1.91 -18.23
N GLY A 44 22.25 -1.16 -17.38
CA GLY A 44 21.21 -1.68 -16.48
C GLY A 44 19.77 -1.38 -16.92
N LEU A 45 19.59 -0.75 -18.08
CA LEU A 45 18.27 -0.29 -18.57
C LEU A 45 17.28 -1.45 -18.68
N ASP A 46 17.68 -2.56 -19.31
CA ASP A 46 16.80 -3.71 -19.52
C ASP A 46 16.39 -4.35 -18.19
N THR A 47 17.33 -4.52 -17.25
CA THR A 47 17.05 -5.05 -15.91
C THR A 47 16.08 -4.18 -15.13
N VAL A 48 16.25 -2.85 -15.19
CA VAL A 48 15.35 -1.90 -14.52
C VAL A 48 13.98 -1.86 -15.19
N LEU A 49 13.92 -1.93 -16.52
CA LEU A 49 12.66 -2.01 -17.26
C LEU A 49 11.90 -3.31 -16.96
N PHE A 50 12.58 -4.45 -16.88
CA PHE A 50 11.98 -5.71 -16.44
C PHE A 50 11.49 -5.63 -14.98
N TRP A 51 12.24 -4.97 -14.09
CA TRP A 51 11.81 -4.77 -12.70
C TRP A 51 10.61 -3.82 -12.57
N LEU A 52 10.56 -2.78 -13.39
CA LEU A 52 9.43 -1.84 -13.50
C LEU A 52 8.18 -2.51 -14.08
N ALA A 53 8.34 -3.37 -15.08
CA ALA A 53 7.25 -4.17 -15.64
C ALA A 53 6.65 -5.13 -14.59
N GLY A 54 7.49 -5.59 -13.65
CA GLY A 54 7.12 -6.54 -12.61
C GLY A 54 7.20 -7.98 -13.13
N SER A 55 7.85 -8.85 -12.37
CA SER A 55 7.99 -10.27 -12.70
C SER A 55 8.14 -11.09 -11.43
N LEU A 56 7.41 -12.20 -11.38
CA LEU A 56 7.50 -13.20 -10.30
C LEU A 56 8.49 -14.33 -10.63
N SER A 57 9.09 -14.31 -11.82
CA SER A 57 9.74 -15.47 -12.46
C SER A 57 11.09 -15.90 -11.87
N GLU A 58 11.77 -15.08 -11.08
CA GLU A 58 13.16 -15.31 -10.64
C GLU A 58 13.36 -15.30 -9.11
N ARG A 59 12.29 -15.47 -8.32
CA ARG A 59 12.36 -15.33 -6.86
C ARG A 59 12.46 -16.68 -6.16
N ASP A 60 13.61 -16.93 -5.54
CA ASP A 60 13.83 -18.11 -4.70
C ASP A 60 13.00 -18.02 -3.40
N LEU A 61 12.25 -19.07 -3.05
CA LEU A 61 11.36 -19.06 -1.88
C LEU A 61 12.12 -18.85 -0.56
N LEU A 62 13.40 -19.23 -0.53
CA LEU A 62 14.29 -19.07 0.63
C LEU A 62 14.62 -17.60 0.93
N THR A 63 14.75 -16.74 -0.08
CA THR A 63 14.94 -15.29 0.14
C THR A 63 13.64 -14.58 0.51
N ALA A 64 12.48 -15.15 0.19
CA ALA A 64 11.17 -14.60 0.51
C ALA A 64 10.68 -14.91 1.93
N ALA A 65 11.21 -15.95 2.59
CA ALA A 65 10.70 -16.40 3.90
C ALA A 65 10.69 -15.33 5.01
N PRO A 66 11.73 -14.48 5.20
CA PRO A 66 11.71 -13.42 6.23
C PRO A 66 10.66 -12.33 5.92
N LEU A 67 10.49 -12.00 4.64
CA LEU A 67 9.49 -11.04 4.17
C LEU A 67 8.07 -11.59 4.38
N LEU A 68 7.87 -12.89 4.20
CA LEU A 68 6.59 -13.57 4.39
C LEU A 68 6.09 -13.42 5.84
N MET A 69 6.98 -13.59 6.83
CA MET A 69 6.63 -13.39 8.24
C MET A 69 6.23 -11.93 8.53
N CYS A 70 6.96 -10.95 7.98
CA CYS A 70 6.61 -9.54 8.09
C CYS A 70 5.25 -9.22 7.43
N VAL A 71 4.97 -9.80 6.26
CA VAL A 71 3.69 -9.63 5.55
C VAL A 71 2.54 -10.21 6.35
N LEU A 72 2.70 -11.41 6.93
CA LEU A 72 1.67 -12.04 7.76
C LEU A 72 1.37 -11.22 9.03
N LEU A 73 2.41 -10.70 9.69
CA LEU A 73 2.23 -9.81 10.84
C LEU A 73 1.50 -8.52 10.46
N ALA A 74 1.86 -7.91 9.32
CA ALA A 74 1.20 -6.70 8.84
C ALA A 74 -0.25 -6.96 8.40
N LEU A 75 -0.53 -8.11 7.78
CA LEU A 75 -1.88 -8.58 7.46
C LEU A 75 -2.72 -8.76 8.73
N GLY A 76 -2.19 -9.43 9.74
CA GLY A 76 -2.82 -9.58 11.05
C GLY A 76 -3.12 -8.22 11.70
N GLY A 77 -2.14 -7.31 11.68
CA GLY A 77 -2.32 -5.93 12.14
C GLY A 77 -3.44 -5.20 11.39
N SER A 78 -3.53 -5.37 10.07
CA SER A 78 -4.58 -4.75 9.26
C SER A 78 -5.98 -5.21 9.66
N LEU A 79 -6.16 -6.49 9.96
CA LEU A 79 -7.43 -7.07 10.39
C LEU A 79 -7.86 -6.54 11.77
N VAL A 80 -6.93 -6.39 12.69
CA VAL A 80 -7.19 -5.79 14.01
C VAL A 80 -7.64 -4.34 13.87
N LEU A 81 -6.99 -3.58 12.98
CA LEU A 81 -7.35 -2.18 12.72
C LEU A 81 -8.64 -2.02 11.91
N ALA A 82 -9.11 -3.05 11.19
CA ALA A 82 -10.28 -2.99 10.31
C ALA A 82 -11.53 -2.40 10.97
N GLY A 83 -11.79 -2.75 12.24
CA GLY A 83 -12.91 -2.20 12.99
C GLY A 83 -12.79 -0.70 13.24
N GLN A 84 -11.58 -0.23 13.52
CA GLN A 84 -11.29 1.19 13.73
C GLN A 84 -11.42 2.00 12.43
N VAL A 85 -11.15 1.38 11.28
CA VAL A 85 -11.37 1.97 9.95
C VAL A 85 -12.86 2.18 9.67
N ASN A 86 -13.69 1.19 10.00
CA ASN A 86 -15.14 1.33 9.85
C ASN A 86 -15.70 2.53 10.63
N VAL A 87 -15.24 2.74 11.87
CA VAL A 87 -15.65 3.90 12.70
C VAL A 87 -15.14 5.22 12.10
N LEU A 88 -13.89 5.25 11.62
CA LEU A 88 -13.36 6.43 10.91
C LEU A 88 -14.16 6.77 9.66
N ASN A 89 -14.66 5.76 8.95
CA ASN A 89 -15.45 5.94 7.74
C ASN A 89 -16.85 6.51 8.01
N THR A 90 -17.34 6.43 9.25
CA THR A 90 -18.63 7.03 9.66
C THR A 90 -18.51 8.55 9.81
N GLY A 91 -17.29 9.07 10.01
CA GLY A 91 -16.99 10.48 10.12
C GLY A 91 -16.01 10.78 11.25
N GLU A 92 -15.11 11.74 11.02
CA GLU A 92 -14.03 12.05 11.97
C GLU A 92 -14.57 12.59 13.30
N ALA A 93 -15.64 13.41 13.28
CA ALA A 93 -16.28 13.92 14.49
C ALA A 93 -16.96 12.82 15.32
N ILE A 94 -17.52 11.80 14.67
CA ILE A 94 -18.16 10.66 15.34
C ILE A 94 -17.07 9.78 15.96
N ALA A 95 -16.02 9.48 15.20
CA ALA A 95 -14.87 8.71 15.70
C ALA A 95 -14.23 9.36 16.94
N THR A 96 -13.97 10.67 16.91
CA THR A 96 -13.40 11.37 18.07
C THR A 96 -14.36 11.39 19.27
N ALA A 97 -15.67 11.54 19.04
CA ALA A 97 -16.68 11.47 20.10
C ALA A 97 -16.76 10.09 20.77
N LEU A 98 -16.48 9.00 20.04
CA LEU A 98 -16.36 7.63 20.58
C LEU A 98 -15.02 7.39 21.32
N GLY A 99 -14.18 8.41 21.51
CA GLY A 99 -12.87 8.29 22.17
C GLY A 99 -11.76 7.74 21.28
N GLN A 100 -12.00 7.63 19.98
CA GLN A 100 -11.02 7.12 19.03
C GLN A 100 -9.92 8.16 18.76
N ARG A 101 -8.66 7.76 18.96
CA ARG A 101 -7.49 8.59 18.59
C ARG A 101 -7.24 8.53 17.08
N THR A 102 -8.01 9.28 16.31
CA THR A 102 -7.99 9.25 14.82
C THR A 102 -6.60 9.44 14.24
N GLY A 103 -5.80 10.36 14.79
CA GLY A 103 -4.41 10.58 14.36
C GLY A 103 -3.49 9.37 14.54
N LEU A 104 -3.59 8.69 15.70
CA LEU A 104 -2.78 7.50 15.99
C LEU A 104 -3.15 6.35 15.07
N ILE A 105 -4.44 6.16 14.81
CA ILE A 105 -4.94 5.07 13.97
C ILE A 105 -4.60 5.30 12.51
N ARG A 106 -4.67 6.54 12.02
CA ARG A 106 -4.16 6.91 10.69
C ARG A 106 -2.66 6.61 10.56
N LEU A 107 -1.87 6.89 11.60
CA LEU A 107 -0.43 6.61 11.60
C LEU A 107 -0.16 5.10 11.56
N LEU A 108 -0.81 4.32 12.44
CA LEU A 108 -0.67 2.85 12.47
C LEU A 108 -1.10 2.22 11.15
N MET A 109 -2.24 2.64 10.59
CA MET A 109 -2.67 2.19 9.26
C MET A 109 -1.65 2.54 8.19
N SER A 110 -1.13 3.77 8.18
CA SER A 110 -0.12 4.18 7.21
C SER A 110 1.12 3.30 7.29
N LEU A 111 1.53 2.93 8.50
CA LEU A 111 2.69 2.06 8.71
C LEU A 111 2.43 0.64 8.20
N VAL A 112 1.26 0.07 8.48
CA VAL A 112 0.84 -1.24 7.96
C VAL A 112 0.79 -1.23 6.42
N ILE A 113 0.20 -0.20 5.82
CA ILE A 113 0.14 -0.03 4.36
C ILE A 113 1.54 0.07 3.76
N ILE A 114 2.44 0.84 4.36
CA ILE A 114 3.82 0.99 3.88
C ILE A 114 4.55 -0.36 3.90
N VAL A 115 4.38 -1.16 4.97
CA VAL A 115 5.02 -2.47 5.08
C VAL A 115 4.45 -3.44 4.04
N LEU A 116 3.13 -3.50 3.88
CA LEU A 116 2.47 -4.38 2.90
C LEU A 116 2.78 -3.98 1.46
N ALA A 117 2.62 -2.71 1.10
CA ALA A 117 2.89 -2.23 -0.25
C ALA A 117 4.39 -2.29 -0.57
N GLY A 118 5.25 -1.94 0.39
CA GLY A 118 6.70 -1.98 0.23
C GLY A 118 7.22 -3.40 0.01
N SER A 119 6.73 -4.37 0.78
CA SER A 119 7.09 -5.79 0.59
C SER A 119 6.57 -6.35 -0.73
N ALA A 120 5.35 -5.98 -1.15
CA ALA A 120 4.81 -6.37 -2.45
C ALA A 120 5.65 -5.82 -3.61
N VAL A 121 5.99 -4.52 -3.61
CA VAL A 121 6.82 -3.90 -4.66
C VAL A 121 8.25 -4.44 -4.65
N ALA A 122 8.83 -4.69 -3.46
CA ALA A 122 10.17 -5.26 -3.36
C ALA A 122 10.26 -6.69 -3.93
N LEU A 123 9.18 -7.48 -3.85
CA LEU A 123 9.13 -8.85 -4.33
C LEU A 123 8.68 -8.97 -5.79
N ALA A 124 7.55 -8.36 -6.14
CA ALA A 124 6.90 -8.54 -7.44
C ALA A 124 7.17 -7.40 -8.44
N GLY A 125 7.76 -6.28 -7.99
CA GLY A 125 7.88 -5.07 -8.80
C GLY A 125 6.62 -4.20 -8.74
N SER A 126 6.54 -3.19 -9.61
CA SER A 126 5.49 -2.16 -9.55
C SER A 126 4.16 -2.59 -10.17
N ILE A 127 3.38 -3.42 -9.48
CA ILE A 127 2.04 -3.85 -9.92
C ILE A 127 0.95 -2.95 -9.29
N GLY A 128 0.50 -1.94 -10.01
CA GLY A 128 -0.45 -0.94 -9.48
C GLY A 128 -1.93 -1.28 -9.63
N PHE A 129 -2.32 -1.95 -10.72
CA PHE A 129 -3.75 -2.07 -11.11
C PHE A 129 -4.58 -2.90 -10.14
N ILE A 130 -3.99 -3.95 -9.56
CA ILE A 130 -4.64 -4.88 -8.63
C ILE A 130 -5.16 -4.12 -7.39
N GLY A 131 -4.38 -3.17 -6.87
CA GLY A 131 -4.75 -2.39 -5.69
C GLY A 131 -5.96 -1.47 -5.89
N LEU A 132 -6.30 -1.13 -7.13
CA LEU A 132 -7.47 -0.32 -7.46
C LEU A 132 -8.68 -1.18 -7.84
N LEU A 133 -8.46 -2.22 -8.65
CA LEU A 133 -9.53 -3.07 -9.16
C LEU A 133 -10.14 -3.97 -8.08
N VAL A 134 -9.29 -4.65 -7.30
CA VAL A 134 -9.72 -5.69 -6.36
C VAL A 134 -10.66 -5.16 -5.28
N PRO A 135 -10.38 -4.02 -4.60
CA PRO A 135 -11.31 -3.49 -3.60
C PRO A 135 -12.67 -3.15 -4.20
N HIS A 136 -12.72 -2.71 -5.45
CA HIS A 136 -13.97 -2.41 -6.14
C HIS A 136 -14.77 -3.68 -6.43
N MET A 137 -14.11 -4.76 -6.87
CA MET A 137 -14.76 -6.06 -7.09
C MET A 137 -15.28 -6.67 -5.79
N VAL A 138 -14.49 -6.63 -4.71
CA VAL A 138 -14.88 -7.16 -3.39
C VAL A 138 -16.07 -6.40 -2.82
N ARG A 139 -16.09 -5.07 -2.94
CA ARG A 139 -17.23 -4.24 -2.49
C ARG A 139 -18.53 -4.60 -3.20
N LYS A 140 -18.45 -4.99 -4.48
CA LYS A 140 -19.62 -5.37 -5.27
C LYS A 140 -20.10 -6.80 -4.96
N THR A 141 -19.21 -7.67 -4.50
CA THR A 141 -19.48 -9.12 -4.35
C THR A 141 -19.69 -9.58 -2.91
N LEU A 142 -18.88 -9.13 -1.96
CA LEU A 142 -18.89 -9.62 -0.57
C LEU A 142 -19.58 -8.64 0.39
N SER A 143 -18.96 -7.50 0.67
CA SER A 143 -19.42 -6.57 1.69
C SER A 143 -18.68 -5.23 1.65
N ILE A 144 -19.28 -4.20 2.25
CA ILE A 144 -18.70 -2.88 2.46
C ILE A 144 -17.89 -2.84 3.77
N ASP A 145 -18.09 -3.79 4.68
CA ASP A 145 -17.40 -3.85 5.97
C ASP A 145 -15.92 -4.19 5.81
N HIS A 146 -15.02 -3.35 6.34
CA HIS A 146 -13.56 -3.52 6.21
C HIS A 146 -13.04 -4.83 6.83
N ARG A 147 -13.78 -5.40 7.80
CA ARG A 147 -13.47 -6.69 8.41
C ARG A 147 -13.55 -7.85 7.42
N TRP A 148 -14.47 -7.79 6.47
CA TRP A 148 -14.66 -8.80 5.42
C TRP A 148 -14.03 -8.39 4.09
N LEU A 149 -13.96 -7.09 3.84
CA LEU A 149 -13.34 -6.54 2.65
C LEU A 149 -11.84 -6.77 2.63
N LEU A 150 -11.11 -6.59 3.74
CA LEU A 150 -9.66 -6.85 3.78
C LEU A 150 -9.28 -8.29 3.44
N PRO A 151 -9.86 -9.34 4.09
CA PRO A 151 -9.56 -10.72 3.71
C PRO A 151 -10.09 -11.05 2.31
N GLY A 152 -11.24 -10.50 1.91
CA GLY A 152 -11.75 -10.64 0.56
C GLY A 152 -10.79 -10.10 -0.50
N CYS A 153 -10.21 -8.92 -0.27
CA CYS A 153 -9.20 -8.31 -1.13
C CYS A 153 -7.90 -9.12 -1.17
N ALA A 154 -7.47 -9.69 -0.04
CA ALA A 154 -6.27 -10.51 0.02
C ALA A 154 -6.44 -11.77 -0.85
N VAL A 155 -7.58 -12.46 -0.73
CA VAL A 155 -7.86 -13.68 -1.51
C VAL A 155 -8.08 -13.35 -2.98
N LEU A 156 -8.99 -12.42 -3.30
CA LEU A 156 -9.28 -12.07 -4.70
C LEU A 156 -8.07 -11.46 -5.41
N GLY A 157 -7.27 -10.65 -4.70
CA GLY A 157 -6.04 -10.09 -5.25
C GLY A 157 -5.00 -11.17 -5.55
N ALA A 158 -4.81 -12.13 -4.64
CA ALA A 158 -3.92 -13.27 -4.88
C ALA A 158 -4.39 -14.12 -6.07
N THR A 159 -5.69 -14.42 -6.17
CA THR A 159 -6.22 -15.20 -7.31
C THR A 159 -6.10 -14.45 -8.63
N LEU A 160 -6.37 -13.15 -8.65
CA LEU A 160 -6.28 -12.33 -9.86
C LEU A 160 -4.84 -12.20 -10.33
N LEU A 161 -3.90 -12.01 -9.39
CA LEU A 161 -2.47 -11.95 -9.70
C LEU A 161 -1.97 -13.29 -10.26
N LEU A 162 -2.33 -14.41 -9.63
CA LEU A 162 -1.95 -15.74 -10.12
C LEU A 162 -2.53 -16.01 -11.51
N LEU A 163 -3.79 -15.67 -11.76
CA LEU A 163 -4.38 -15.81 -13.09
C LEU A 163 -3.65 -14.97 -14.14
N ALA A 164 -3.26 -13.74 -13.79
CA ALA A 164 -2.52 -12.86 -14.68
C ALA A 164 -1.08 -13.31 -14.94
N ASP A 165 -0.46 -14.03 -14.00
CA ASP A 165 0.88 -14.60 -14.15
C ASP A 165 0.86 -15.89 -14.99
N THR A 166 -0.23 -16.68 -14.90
CA THR A 166 -0.37 -17.95 -15.64
C THR A 166 -0.86 -17.83 -17.08
N LEU A 167 -1.51 -16.71 -17.45
CA LEU A 167 -2.08 -16.45 -18.78
C LEU A 167 -1.14 -15.63 -19.65
#